data_AF-A0A166DSL1-F1
#
_entry.id   AF-A0A166DSL1-F1
#
_cell.length_a   1.000
_cell.length_b   1.000
_cell.length_c   1.000
_cell.angle_alpha   90.00
_cell.angle_beta   90.00
_cell.angle_gamma   90.00
#
_symmetry.space_group_name_H-M   'P 1'
#
loop_
_entity.id
_entity.type
_entity.pdbx_description
1 polymer ?
#
loop_
_entity_poly.entity_id
_entity_poly.type
_entity_poly.pdbx_seq_one_letter_code
_entity_poly.pdbx_strand_id
1 'polypeptide(L)'
;MLYWWLALYHIIGATMRMFVGSLLPLALFLGVGASTVFLKQDEYIGDDFFATWQWETFDDPTHGRTNYVDQSAARQKNLSVATSQKFVMRADDTTVVSDSARGRDSIRISSKASYDEALFVIDVAHMPSGCATWPAWWTVSAAGPWPAGGEIDIIEGVNRGTQNLASLHTTSGCSVPHDRAQTGTTISTDCDAALNSNQGCGTLFTAPDSAEYQPFAAQGENATEAAPLSTTSQSYPALSTATTESTSGSQTYATPEAELPASSVSNNSASYMADAAANSSPSAFDWTDPASFAQGAIAAPQEPPSAPSSAPTAVGAASFFSVGAGGELDRRLGARADTTTSSAPSFGAPFNAAGGGYYAMSKSRAGGINVWFWSRDSASVPVEVKYGGDVAVPSVSWGTPAATFPLNDNCPYNSHFDAHRMVFDLTLCGDWAGAAWGASGCGTGTCEDYVNNNPQAFSEAYWEINSVRVFVPATKGW
;
A
#
# COMPACT_ATOMS: atom_id res chain seq x y z
N MET A 1 -89.57 -16.24 23.30
CA MET A 1 -89.38 -17.08 22.10
C MET A 1 -88.67 -16.24 21.06
N LEU A 2 -87.58 -16.81 20.56
CA LEU A 2 -86.68 -16.43 19.47
C LEU A 2 -87.06 -15.26 18.54
N TYR A 3 -85.97 -14.62 18.08
CA TYR A 3 -85.80 -13.62 17.01
C TYR A 3 -85.77 -12.16 17.47
N TRP A 4 -84.90 -11.39 16.81
CA TRP A 4 -84.44 -10.01 17.09
C TRP A 4 -83.16 -9.86 17.92
N TRP A 5 -82.10 -10.58 17.51
CA TRP A 5 -80.70 -10.15 17.68
C TRP A 5 -80.05 -10.17 16.30
N LEU A 6 -79.89 -9.01 15.66
CA LEU A 6 -78.94 -8.68 14.58
C LEU A 6 -79.31 -7.31 13.97
N ALA A 7 -79.11 -6.23 14.72
CA ALA A 7 -79.05 -4.86 14.19
C ALA A 7 -78.52 -3.87 15.25
N LEU A 8 -77.36 -4.14 15.83
CA LEU A 8 -76.60 -3.11 16.57
C LEU A 8 -75.10 -3.43 16.58
N TYR A 9 -74.56 -3.72 15.41
CA TYR A 9 -73.12 -3.80 15.18
C TYR A 9 -72.91 -3.08 13.86
N HIS A 10 -72.82 -1.75 13.90
CA HIS A 10 -72.28 -0.84 12.87
C HIS A 10 -72.60 0.57 13.38
N ILE A 11 -71.62 1.17 14.04
CA ILE A 11 -71.45 2.57 14.49
C ILE A 11 -70.75 2.48 15.86
N ILE A 12 -69.63 3.19 16.02
CA ILE A 12 -68.59 3.06 17.06
C ILE A 12 -67.48 2.05 16.69
N GLY A 13 -66.79 2.33 15.58
CA GLY A 13 -65.55 1.65 15.21
C GLY A 13 -64.63 2.47 14.31
N ALA A 14 -64.81 3.79 14.27
CA ALA A 14 -64.04 4.67 13.38
C ALA A 14 -63.92 6.06 14.00
N THR A 15 -63.11 6.20 15.06
CA THR A 15 -62.41 7.44 15.45
C THR A 15 -61.68 7.19 16.76
N MET A 16 -60.61 6.41 16.73
CA MET A 16 -59.57 6.56 17.75
C MET A 16 -58.20 6.37 17.10
N ARG A 17 -57.69 7.49 16.60
CA ARG A 17 -56.27 7.90 16.68
C ARG A 17 -55.30 6.80 16.23
N MET A 18 -55.00 6.69 14.93
CA MET A 18 -53.93 7.50 14.30
C MET A 18 -52.93 8.04 15.33
N PHE A 19 -51.95 7.21 15.72
CA PHE A 19 -50.56 7.55 16.09
C PHE A 19 -49.82 6.28 16.54
N VAL A 20 -49.79 5.24 15.70
CA VAL A 20 -48.82 4.14 15.80
C VAL A 20 -48.20 3.90 14.42
N GLY A 21 -47.91 5.01 13.73
CA GLY A 21 -47.15 5.01 12.49
C GLY A 21 -45.79 5.63 12.78
N SER A 22 -44.73 4.86 12.51
CA SER A 22 -43.40 5.38 12.16
C SER A 22 -42.55 5.95 13.30
N LEU A 23 -42.17 5.12 14.27
CA LEU A 23 -41.00 5.38 15.12
C LEU A 23 -40.17 4.09 15.26
N LEU A 24 -39.55 3.64 14.18
CA LEU A 24 -38.35 2.77 14.10
C LEU A 24 -38.18 2.42 12.60
N PRO A 25 -37.18 3.02 11.92
CA PRO A 25 -35.79 2.64 12.15
C PRO A 25 -34.89 3.87 12.31
N LEU A 26 -34.59 4.23 13.55
CA LEU A 26 -33.49 5.15 13.85
C LEU A 26 -32.55 4.48 14.86
N ALA A 27 -32.09 3.28 14.51
CA ALA A 27 -31.10 2.52 15.28
C ALA A 27 -30.15 1.73 14.35
N LEU A 28 -29.79 2.34 13.22
CA LEU A 28 -28.71 1.87 12.33
C LEU A 28 -27.77 3.04 12.00
N PHE A 29 -27.33 3.75 13.03
CA PHE A 29 -26.12 4.59 13.01
C PHE A 29 -25.24 4.27 14.23
N LEU A 30 -25.26 3.01 14.69
CA LEU A 30 -24.30 2.54 15.67
C LEU A 30 -23.12 1.94 14.91
N GLY A 31 -22.06 2.73 14.81
CA GLY A 31 -20.76 2.29 14.34
C GLY A 31 -20.32 2.88 13.00
N VAL A 32 -20.38 4.20 12.81
CA VAL A 32 -19.27 4.82 12.06
C VAL A 32 -18.08 4.62 12.98
N GLY A 33 -17.30 3.56 12.76
CA GLY A 33 -16.06 3.34 13.48
C GLY A 33 -15.26 4.64 13.38
N ALA A 34 -14.85 5.20 14.52
CA ALA A 34 -14.04 6.41 14.50
C ALA A 34 -12.78 6.11 13.69
N SER A 35 -12.66 6.68 12.50
CA SER A 35 -11.42 6.62 11.74
C SER A 35 -10.31 7.19 12.60
N THR A 36 -9.25 6.42 12.80
CA THR A 36 -8.07 6.90 13.52
C THR A 36 -7.49 8.07 12.75
N VAL A 37 -7.34 9.20 13.43
CA VAL A 37 -6.62 10.36 12.88
C VAL A 37 -5.14 10.11 13.08
N PHE A 38 -4.35 10.21 12.01
CA PHE A 38 -2.90 10.10 12.06
C PHE A 38 -2.25 11.46 11.77
N LEU A 39 -1.18 11.78 12.51
CA LEU A 39 -0.38 13.00 12.34
C LEU A 39 0.99 12.63 11.77
N LYS A 40 1.48 13.41 10.80
CA LYS A 40 2.77 13.16 10.15
C LYS A 40 3.89 13.28 11.20
N GLN A 41 4.64 12.20 11.34
CA GLN A 41 5.74 12.06 12.29
C GLN A 41 7.08 12.22 11.58
N ASP A 42 7.26 11.54 10.44
CA ASP A 42 8.48 11.57 9.65
C ASP A 42 8.18 11.67 8.15
N GLU A 43 9.10 12.32 7.42
CA GLU A 43 9.10 12.43 5.97
C GLU A 43 10.53 12.25 5.47
N TYR A 44 10.71 11.37 4.48
CA TYR A 44 12.00 11.01 3.89
C TYR A 44 11.97 11.31 2.40
N ILE A 45 12.79 12.25 1.95
CA ILE A 45 12.93 12.65 0.55
C ILE A 45 14.42 12.76 0.21
N GLY A 46 14.81 12.23 -0.95
CA GLY A 46 16.14 12.50 -1.49
C GLY A 46 17.28 12.07 -0.58
N ASP A 47 18.12 13.03 -0.16
CA ASP A 47 19.29 12.76 0.67
C ASP A 47 18.95 12.26 2.09
N ASP A 48 17.70 12.38 2.54
CA ASP A 48 17.28 11.85 3.85
C ASP A 48 17.58 10.34 3.95
N PHE A 49 17.40 9.60 2.85
CA PHE A 49 17.69 8.16 2.79
C PHE A 49 19.16 7.83 3.07
N PHE A 50 20.08 8.75 2.77
CA PHE A 50 21.50 8.58 3.08
C PHE A 50 21.83 8.85 4.56
N ALA A 51 20.97 9.56 5.28
CA ALA A 51 21.22 9.98 6.66
C ALA A 51 20.44 9.16 7.69
N THR A 52 19.19 8.80 7.39
CA THR A 52 18.24 8.22 8.35
C THR A 52 18.02 6.72 8.18
N TRP A 53 18.65 6.12 7.17
CA TRP A 53 18.61 4.69 6.93
C TRP A 53 19.97 4.04 7.18
N GLN A 54 19.91 2.77 7.50
CA GLN A 54 21.05 1.89 7.65
C GLN A 54 21.23 1.07 6.39
N TRP A 55 22.48 0.89 5.98
CA TRP A 55 22.87 0.16 4.78
C TRP A 55 23.39 -1.21 5.18
N GLU A 56 22.65 -2.24 4.80
CA GLU A 56 22.93 -3.62 5.19
C GLU A 56 23.90 -4.25 4.20
N THR A 57 24.91 -4.99 4.69
CA THR A 57 25.93 -5.63 3.84
C THR A 57 26.10 -7.12 4.09
N PHE A 58 25.27 -7.70 4.95
CA PHE A 58 25.29 -9.13 5.25
C PHE A 58 24.89 -9.97 4.04
N ASP A 59 25.10 -11.28 4.13
CA ASP A 59 24.64 -12.22 3.12
C ASP A 59 23.12 -12.30 3.10
N ASP A 60 22.54 -12.32 1.90
CA ASP A 60 21.09 -12.26 1.74
C ASP A 60 20.38 -13.39 2.50
N PRO A 61 19.51 -13.08 3.50
CA PRO A 61 18.81 -14.09 4.31
C PRO A 61 17.90 -15.01 3.48
N THR A 62 17.52 -14.55 2.30
CA THR A 62 16.71 -15.27 1.30
C THR A 62 17.56 -15.96 0.22
N HIS A 63 18.87 -16.08 0.47
CA HIS A 63 19.83 -16.81 -0.36
C HIS A 63 19.89 -16.35 -1.83
N GLY A 64 19.57 -15.08 -2.09
CA GLY A 64 19.62 -14.50 -3.43
C GLY A 64 21.04 -14.42 -3.99
N ARG A 65 21.12 -14.37 -5.32
CA ARG A 65 22.35 -14.13 -6.09
C ARG A 65 22.76 -12.65 -6.06
N THR A 66 22.88 -12.13 -4.85
CA THR A 66 22.98 -10.70 -4.56
C THR A 66 24.17 -10.39 -3.68
N ASN A 67 24.84 -9.26 -3.94
CA ASN A 67 25.87 -8.69 -3.09
C ASN A 67 25.40 -7.34 -2.55
N TYR A 68 24.84 -7.30 -1.34
CA TYR A 68 24.45 -6.02 -0.74
C TYR A 68 25.68 -5.19 -0.37
N VAL A 69 25.76 -3.97 -0.92
CA VAL A 69 26.89 -3.06 -0.74
C VAL A 69 26.58 -1.94 0.24
N ASP A 70 27.61 -1.42 0.92
CA ASP A 70 27.45 -0.26 1.79
C ASP A 70 27.13 1.03 1.00
N GLN A 71 26.74 2.07 1.73
CA GLN A 71 26.41 3.38 1.18
C GLN A 71 27.53 4.00 0.34
N SER A 72 28.79 3.84 0.77
CA SER A 72 29.93 4.44 0.08
C SER A 72 30.12 3.77 -1.28
N ALA A 73 30.16 2.44 -1.30
CA ALA A 73 30.25 1.64 -2.51
C ALA A 73 29.06 1.89 -3.45
N ALA A 74 27.84 1.94 -2.91
CA ALA A 74 26.64 2.25 -3.69
C ALA A 74 26.75 3.60 -4.41
N ARG A 75 27.22 4.66 -3.73
CA ARG A 75 27.40 5.98 -4.37
C ARG A 75 28.55 5.97 -5.37
N GLN A 76 29.67 5.33 -5.02
CA GLN A 76 30.87 5.30 -5.86
C GLN A 76 30.64 4.55 -7.17
N LYS A 77 29.82 3.49 -7.13
CA LYS A 77 29.41 2.68 -8.28
C LYS A 77 28.16 3.22 -8.99
N ASN A 78 27.63 4.35 -8.55
CA ASN A 78 26.37 4.90 -9.06
C ASN A 78 25.25 3.84 -9.01
N LEU A 79 25.11 3.14 -7.89
CA LEU A 79 23.97 2.28 -7.57
C LEU A 79 22.93 3.01 -6.72
N SER A 80 23.31 4.13 -6.12
CA SER A 80 22.35 5.02 -5.47
C SER A 80 22.67 6.48 -5.71
N VAL A 81 21.64 7.24 -6.06
CA VAL A 81 21.69 8.69 -6.29
C VAL A 81 20.48 9.34 -5.64
N ALA A 82 20.67 10.56 -5.15
CA ALA A 82 19.59 11.38 -4.62
C ALA A 82 19.61 12.76 -5.28
N THR A 83 18.43 13.34 -5.37
CA THR A 83 18.19 14.76 -5.63
C THR A 83 17.34 15.31 -4.51
N SER A 84 17.02 16.61 -4.50
CA SER A 84 16.12 17.18 -3.51
C SER A 84 14.67 16.66 -3.58
N GLN A 85 14.32 15.85 -4.59
CA GLN A 85 12.95 15.36 -4.80
C GLN A 85 12.84 13.85 -4.94
N LYS A 86 13.96 13.14 -5.16
CA LYS A 86 13.95 11.73 -5.51
C LYS A 86 15.15 11.01 -4.94
N PHE A 87 14.94 9.78 -4.51
CA PHE A 87 15.96 8.82 -4.14
C PHE A 87 15.89 7.62 -5.08
N VAL A 88 17.05 7.17 -5.57
CA VAL A 88 17.18 6.00 -6.42
C VAL A 88 18.13 5.00 -5.80
N MET A 89 17.75 3.73 -5.83
CA MET A 89 18.63 2.59 -5.55
C MET A 89 18.41 1.51 -6.61
N ARG A 90 19.49 0.95 -7.16
CA ARG A 90 19.47 0.01 -8.29
C ARG A 90 20.43 -1.16 -8.08
N ALA A 91 20.16 -2.26 -8.77
CA ALA A 91 21.17 -3.29 -8.99
C ALA A 91 22.23 -2.80 -10.00
N ASP A 92 23.42 -3.41 -9.96
CA ASP A 92 24.41 -3.24 -11.03
C ASP A 92 23.84 -3.80 -12.34
N ASP A 93 23.86 -3.01 -13.41
CA ASP A 93 23.38 -3.37 -14.75
C ASP A 93 24.49 -3.37 -15.82
N THR A 94 25.77 -3.41 -15.41
CA THR A 94 26.94 -3.29 -16.31
C THR A 94 27.92 -4.45 -16.21
N THR A 95 28.05 -5.07 -15.04
CA THR A 95 29.12 -6.02 -14.73
C THR A 95 28.65 -7.47 -14.92
N VAL A 96 29.47 -8.28 -15.58
CA VAL A 96 29.33 -9.75 -15.55
C VAL A 96 29.85 -10.26 -14.20
N VAL A 97 29.03 -11.02 -13.49
CA VAL A 97 29.36 -11.52 -12.15
C VAL A 97 30.04 -12.88 -12.28
N SER A 98 31.19 -13.04 -11.60
CA SER A 98 31.88 -14.34 -11.54
C SER A 98 31.09 -15.34 -10.70
N ASP A 99 31.09 -16.62 -11.09
CA ASP A 99 30.41 -17.68 -10.33
C ASP A 99 30.88 -17.77 -8.86
N SER A 100 32.14 -17.48 -8.58
CA SER A 100 32.68 -17.48 -7.21
C SER A 100 32.40 -16.21 -6.39
N ALA A 101 31.83 -15.17 -7.01
CA ALA A 101 31.42 -13.96 -6.28
C ALA A 101 30.16 -14.25 -5.45
N ARG A 102 29.86 -13.38 -4.48
CA ARG A 102 28.62 -13.48 -3.68
C ARG A 102 27.36 -13.33 -4.56
N GLY A 103 27.36 -12.34 -5.44
CA GLY A 103 26.26 -12.07 -6.35
C GLY A 103 26.41 -10.74 -7.06
N ARG A 104 25.37 -10.32 -7.78
CA ARG A 104 25.30 -9.00 -8.42
C ARG A 104 25.11 -7.93 -7.36
N ASP A 105 25.85 -6.83 -7.47
CA ASP A 105 25.74 -5.73 -6.51
C ASP A 105 24.31 -5.18 -6.50
N SER A 106 23.76 -5.02 -5.30
CA SER A 106 22.46 -4.42 -5.04
C SER A 106 22.45 -3.77 -3.66
N ILE A 107 21.31 -3.26 -3.24
CA ILE A 107 21.18 -2.45 -2.03
C ILE A 107 20.03 -3.00 -1.19
N ARG A 108 20.28 -3.08 0.13
CA ARG A 108 19.27 -3.26 1.17
C ARG A 108 19.47 -2.16 2.21
N ILE A 109 18.39 -1.45 2.52
CA ILE A 109 18.39 -0.41 3.54
C ILE A 109 17.24 -0.61 4.53
N SER A 110 17.49 -0.33 5.81
CA SER A 110 16.49 -0.37 6.88
C SER A 110 16.37 1.00 7.56
N SER A 111 15.16 1.42 7.92
CA SER A 111 14.97 2.71 8.62
C SER A 111 15.57 2.63 10.03
N LYS A 112 16.25 3.68 10.47
CA LYS A 112 16.75 3.75 11.86
C LYS A 112 15.59 3.90 12.87
N ALA A 113 14.53 4.59 12.47
CA ALA A 113 13.31 4.72 13.26
C ALA A 113 12.46 3.46 13.15
N SER A 114 11.68 3.19 14.20
CA SER A 114 10.64 2.15 14.21
C SER A 114 9.32 2.68 14.77
N TYR A 115 8.23 2.05 14.36
CA TYR A 115 6.86 2.50 14.67
C TYR A 115 5.96 1.30 15.01
N ASP A 116 5.22 1.40 16.10
CA ASP A 116 4.27 0.36 16.52
C ASP A 116 2.95 0.49 15.75
N GLU A 117 2.08 1.43 16.15
CA GLU A 117 0.91 1.81 15.37
C GLU A 117 1.24 3.01 14.49
N ALA A 118 1.05 2.86 13.19
CA ALA A 118 1.40 3.87 12.21
C ALA A 118 0.66 3.70 10.88
N LEU A 119 0.68 4.76 10.09
CA LEU A 119 0.31 4.79 8.69
C LEU A 119 1.56 5.15 7.88
N PHE A 120 2.00 4.23 7.03
CA PHE A 120 3.12 4.39 6.13
C PHE A 120 2.59 4.75 4.75
N VAL A 121 3.16 5.76 4.10
CA VAL A 121 2.78 6.16 2.75
C VAL A 121 4.04 6.31 1.91
N ILE A 122 4.09 5.65 0.76
CA ILE A 122 5.14 5.84 -0.24
C ILE A 122 4.55 6.44 -1.51
N ASP A 123 5.26 7.40 -2.07
CA ASP A 123 5.11 7.85 -3.44
C ASP A 123 6.30 7.30 -4.25
N VAL A 124 6.03 6.34 -5.13
CA VAL A 124 7.04 5.63 -5.92
C VAL A 124 6.79 5.82 -7.41
N ALA A 125 7.80 6.35 -8.11
CA ALA A 125 7.75 6.60 -9.55
C ALA A 125 8.15 5.37 -10.37
N HIS A 126 9.02 4.52 -9.81
CA HIS A 126 9.51 3.30 -10.44
C HIS A 126 9.86 2.26 -9.38
N MET A 127 9.59 0.99 -9.66
CA MET A 127 10.05 -0.15 -8.86
C MET A 127 10.85 -1.14 -9.72
N PRO A 128 11.74 -1.96 -9.14
CA PRO A 128 12.50 -2.92 -9.91
C PRO A 128 11.59 -3.89 -10.67
N SER A 129 11.95 -4.21 -11.90
CA SER A 129 11.23 -5.20 -12.70
C SER A 129 12.20 -5.95 -13.60
N GLY A 130 11.87 -7.19 -13.92
CA GLY A 130 12.65 -8.00 -14.84
C GLY A 130 12.75 -9.45 -14.42
N CYS A 131 13.43 -10.24 -15.23
CA CYS A 131 13.74 -11.61 -14.85
C CYS A 131 14.72 -11.65 -13.66
N ALA A 132 14.57 -12.65 -12.81
CA ALA A 132 15.33 -12.84 -11.57
C ALA A 132 15.11 -11.81 -10.48
N THR A 133 14.49 -10.65 -10.73
CA THR A 133 14.31 -9.61 -9.70
C THR A 133 13.34 -10.05 -8.62
N TRP A 134 13.65 -9.70 -7.37
CA TRP A 134 12.77 -9.81 -6.23
C TRP A 134 12.92 -8.55 -5.37
N PRO A 135 12.16 -7.50 -5.72
CA PRO A 135 12.12 -6.28 -4.93
C PRO A 135 11.10 -6.36 -3.81
N ALA A 136 11.42 -5.70 -2.69
CA ALA A 136 10.51 -5.56 -1.58
C ALA A 136 10.55 -4.15 -0.95
N TRP A 137 9.38 -3.62 -0.61
CA TRP A 137 9.22 -2.58 0.40
C TRP A 137 8.28 -3.10 1.48
N TRP A 138 8.82 -3.25 2.68
CA TRP A 138 8.21 -4.05 3.74
C TRP A 138 8.59 -3.51 5.12
N THR A 139 8.05 -4.12 6.16
CA THR A 139 8.37 -3.76 7.55
C THR A 139 8.58 -4.99 8.40
N VAL A 140 9.50 -4.91 9.37
CA VAL A 140 9.85 -6.02 10.25
C VAL A 140 10.09 -5.53 11.68
N SER A 141 9.81 -6.37 12.67
CA SER A 141 10.08 -6.10 14.09
C SER A 141 11.46 -5.49 14.32
N ALA A 142 11.48 -4.39 15.09
CA ALA A 142 12.72 -3.77 15.54
C ALA A 142 13.36 -4.53 16.72
N ALA A 143 12.61 -5.39 17.39
CA ALA A 143 13.07 -6.19 18.53
C ALA A 143 13.66 -7.52 18.07
N GLY A 144 12.98 -8.20 17.14
CA GLY A 144 13.35 -9.53 16.69
C GLY A 144 13.40 -10.58 17.81
N PRO A 145 14.00 -11.75 17.55
CA PRO A 145 14.40 -12.25 16.24
C PRO A 145 13.17 -12.59 15.38
N TRP A 146 13.30 -12.52 14.06
CA TRP A 146 12.24 -12.96 13.14
C TRP A 146 11.84 -14.43 13.38
N PRO A 147 10.55 -14.82 13.23
CA PRO A 147 9.38 -13.99 12.88
C PRO A 147 8.70 -13.37 14.11
N ALA A 148 9.34 -13.39 15.29
CA ALA A 148 8.77 -12.79 16.48
C ALA A 148 8.70 -11.27 16.32
N GLY A 149 7.55 -10.70 16.71
CA GLY A 149 7.25 -9.29 16.47
C GLY A 149 6.78 -8.98 15.05
N GLY A 150 6.80 -9.96 14.14
CA GLY A 150 6.11 -9.92 12.85
C GLY A 150 6.85 -9.23 11.70
N GLU A 151 6.38 -9.54 10.50
CA GLU A 151 6.78 -8.94 9.23
C GLU A 151 5.53 -8.65 8.37
N ILE A 152 5.59 -7.55 7.61
CA ILE A 152 4.51 -7.07 6.75
C ILE A 152 5.10 -6.62 5.41
N ASP A 153 4.80 -7.36 4.36
CA ASP A 153 5.19 -7.03 3.00
C ASP A 153 4.13 -6.14 2.38
N ILE A 154 4.53 -4.94 1.96
CA ILE A 154 3.61 -3.93 1.42
C ILE A 154 3.68 -3.96 -0.11
N ILE A 155 4.90 -3.95 -0.64
CA ILE A 155 5.17 -4.15 -2.06
C ILE A 155 6.14 -5.32 -2.19
N GLU A 156 5.71 -6.40 -2.82
CA GLU A 156 6.54 -7.58 -3.04
C GLU A 156 6.09 -8.39 -4.27
N GLY A 157 7.06 -9.00 -4.94
CA GLY A 157 6.82 -9.89 -6.06
C GLY A 157 8.14 -10.34 -6.68
N VAL A 158 8.06 -11.28 -7.63
CA VAL A 158 9.23 -11.91 -8.23
C VAL A 158 9.16 -11.97 -9.74
N ASN A 159 10.34 -11.98 -10.37
CA ASN A 159 10.51 -12.10 -11.81
C ASN A 159 9.64 -11.07 -12.56
N ARG A 160 8.95 -11.51 -13.62
CA ARG A 160 8.06 -10.70 -14.46
C ARG A 160 6.65 -10.57 -13.86
N GLY A 161 6.50 -10.73 -12.56
CA GLY A 161 5.24 -10.49 -11.86
C GLY A 161 4.70 -9.09 -12.17
N THR A 162 3.38 -8.97 -12.26
CA THR A 162 2.69 -7.70 -12.58
C THR A 162 1.66 -7.31 -11.54
N GLN A 163 1.38 -8.21 -10.60
CA GLN A 163 0.43 -8.00 -9.52
C GLN A 163 1.20 -8.03 -8.20
N ASN A 164 0.99 -7.01 -7.39
CA ASN A 164 1.62 -6.91 -6.09
C ASN A 164 1.05 -7.96 -5.13
N LEU A 165 1.92 -8.53 -4.30
CA LEU A 165 1.52 -9.39 -3.19
C LEU A 165 1.83 -8.67 -1.88
N ALA A 166 0.80 -8.44 -1.06
CA ALA A 166 0.98 -8.04 0.33
C ALA A 166 0.78 -9.25 1.25
N SER A 167 1.63 -9.43 2.24
CA SER A 167 1.64 -10.59 3.14
C SER A 167 1.98 -10.23 4.58
N LEU A 168 1.60 -11.11 5.50
CA LEU A 168 2.06 -11.11 6.88
C LEU A 168 2.79 -12.42 7.19
N HIS A 169 3.88 -12.29 7.92
CA HIS A 169 4.67 -13.40 8.46
C HIS A 169 4.79 -13.23 9.98
N THR A 170 4.37 -14.23 10.73
CA THR A 170 4.30 -14.19 12.19
C THR A 170 4.79 -15.50 12.80
N THR A 171 4.90 -15.52 14.13
CA THR A 171 4.91 -16.78 14.89
C THR A 171 3.55 -17.49 14.82
N SER A 172 3.52 -18.75 15.28
CA SER A 172 2.31 -19.57 15.29
C SER A 172 1.12 -18.95 16.04
N GLY A 173 -0.08 -19.18 15.53
CA GLY A 173 -1.33 -18.70 16.15
C GLY A 173 -1.82 -17.36 15.60
N CYS A 174 -1.51 -17.04 14.34
CA CYS A 174 -2.11 -15.94 13.60
C CYS A 174 -2.72 -16.45 12.30
N SER A 175 -4.03 -16.28 12.14
CA SER A 175 -4.73 -16.53 10.88
C SER A 175 -5.76 -15.44 10.60
N VAL A 176 -5.99 -15.17 9.32
CA VAL A 176 -6.97 -14.20 8.84
C VAL A 176 -8.12 -14.91 8.12
N PRO A 177 -9.36 -14.38 8.13
CA PRO A 177 -10.46 -14.93 7.36
C PRO A 177 -10.13 -14.96 5.86
N HIS A 178 -10.64 -15.95 5.12
CA HIS A 178 -10.47 -15.99 3.67
C HIS A 178 -11.18 -14.81 3.00
N ASP A 179 -12.46 -14.64 3.30
CA ASP A 179 -13.30 -13.59 2.73
C ASP A 179 -13.22 -12.33 3.59
N ARG A 180 -12.75 -11.24 2.98
CA ARG A 180 -12.46 -9.97 3.64
C ARG A 180 -12.91 -8.83 2.74
N ALA A 181 -13.24 -7.68 3.32
CA ALA A 181 -13.61 -6.49 2.55
C ALA A 181 -12.35 -5.85 1.95
N GLN A 182 -11.93 -6.36 0.79
CA GLN A 182 -10.73 -5.93 0.07
C GLN A 182 -10.96 -6.05 -1.45
N THR A 183 -10.17 -5.33 -2.24
CA THR A 183 -10.26 -5.43 -3.72
C THR A 183 -9.36 -6.53 -4.29
N GLY A 184 -8.35 -6.97 -3.53
CA GLY A 184 -7.46 -8.07 -3.90
C GLY A 184 -8.02 -9.46 -3.60
N THR A 185 -7.29 -10.48 -4.04
CA THR A 185 -7.66 -11.88 -3.88
C THR A 185 -6.78 -12.54 -2.81
N THR A 186 -7.42 -13.14 -1.80
CA THR A 186 -6.71 -13.93 -0.77
C THR A 186 -6.05 -15.14 -1.42
N ILE A 187 -4.74 -15.32 -1.17
CA ILE A 187 -3.99 -16.49 -1.64
C ILE A 187 -3.60 -17.46 -0.51
N SER A 188 -3.49 -16.95 0.72
CA SER A 188 -3.23 -17.73 1.93
C SER A 188 -3.80 -17.01 3.15
N THR A 189 -4.26 -17.79 4.14
CA THR A 189 -4.89 -17.30 5.36
C THR A 189 -4.09 -17.54 6.63
N ASP A 190 -3.08 -18.40 6.58
CA ASP A 190 -2.23 -18.73 7.72
C ASP A 190 -0.95 -17.91 7.67
N CYS A 191 -0.72 -17.10 8.70
CA CYS A 191 0.40 -16.16 8.73
C CYS A 191 1.65 -16.76 9.40
N ASP A 192 1.58 -18.00 9.91
CA ASP A 192 2.72 -18.66 10.55
C ASP A 192 3.84 -18.95 9.54
N ALA A 193 4.95 -18.23 9.71
CA ALA A 193 6.11 -18.31 8.86
C ALA A 193 6.81 -19.69 8.89
N ALA A 194 6.58 -20.49 9.95
CA ALA A 194 7.11 -21.84 10.04
C ALA A 194 6.33 -22.86 9.17
N LEU A 195 5.19 -22.46 8.61
CA LEU A 195 4.32 -23.31 7.81
C LEU A 195 4.38 -22.96 6.33
N ASN A 196 3.95 -23.92 5.48
CA ASN A 196 3.78 -23.74 4.04
C ASN A 196 5.00 -23.14 3.32
N SER A 197 6.19 -23.49 3.80
CA SER A 197 7.45 -22.95 3.28
C SER A 197 7.49 -21.41 3.36
N ASN A 198 7.06 -20.85 4.49
CA ASN A 198 7.04 -19.42 4.76
C ASN A 198 6.17 -18.62 3.78
N GLN A 199 5.05 -19.19 3.32
CA GLN A 199 4.12 -18.47 2.44
C GLN A 199 3.50 -17.24 3.14
N GLY A 200 3.35 -17.28 4.46
CA GLY A 200 2.57 -16.29 5.21
C GLY A 200 1.11 -16.22 4.75
N CYS A 201 0.37 -15.25 5.25
CA CYS A 201 -0.99 -14.99 4.81
C CYS A 201 -0.98 -13.81 3.83
N GLY A 202 -1.39 -14.05 2.59
CA GLY A 202 -1.14 -13.15 1.47
C GLY A 202 -2.40 -12.73 0.73
N THR A 203 -2.37 -11.55 0.12
CA THR A 203 -3.40 -11.02 -0.77
C THR A 203 -2.76 -10.46 -2.04
N LEU A 204 -3.14 -11.03 -3.18
CA LEU A 204 -2.69 -10.60 -4.50
C LEU A 204 -3.57 -9.45 -5.03
N PHE A 205 -2.96 -8.40 -5.56
CA PHE A 205 -3.68 -7.19 -5.98
C PHE A 205 -4.25 -7.40 -7.39
N THR A 206 -5.55 -7.68 -7.46
CA THR A 206 -6.24 -8.05 -8.71
C THR A 206 -7.08 -6.91 -9.32
N ALA A 207 -7.36 -5.86 -8.55
CA ALA A 207 -8.08 -4.66 -9.00
C ALA A 207 -7.12 -3.53 -9.42
N PRO A 208 -7.50 -2.67 -10.39
CA PRO A 208 -6.63 -1.64 -10.95
C PRO A 208 -6.12 -0.61 -9.94
N ASP A 209 -6.87 -0.33 -8.89
CA ASP A 209 -6.51 0.49 -7.73
C ASP A 209 -7.53 0.31 -6.59
N SER A 210 -7.28 0.99 -5.46
CA SER A 210 -8.19 1.15 -4.32
C SER A 210 -9.18 2.31 -4.55
N ALA A 211 -9.81 2.38 -5.73
CA ALA A 211 -10.76 3.44 -6.05
C ALA A 211 -11.89 3.60 -5.02
N GLU A 212 -12.45 4.82 -4.97
CA GLU A 212 -13.59 5.16 -4.13
C GLU A 212 -14.71 4.14 -4.34
N TYR A 213 -15.19 3.56 -3.23
CA TYR A 213 -16.33 2.68 -3.23
C TYR A 213 -17.54 3.42 -3.82
N GLN A 214 -17.91 3.11 -5.06
CA GLN A 214 -19.22 3.48 -5.59
C GLN A 214 -20.20 2.40 -5.11
N PRO A 215 -21.06 2.67 -4.10
CA PRO A 215 -22.06 1.70 -3.68
C PRO A 215 -22.96 1.42 -4.87
N PHE A 216 -22.90 0.20 -5.41
CA PHE A 216 -23.80 -0.37 -6.42
C PHE A 216 -24.45 0.68 -7.34
N ALA A 217 -23.84 0.92 -8.51
CA ALA A 217 -24.64 1.25 -9.67
C ALA A 217 -25.65 0.10 -9.81
N ALA A 218 -26.91 0.36 -9.42
CA ALA A 218 -28.02 -0.52 -9.73
C ALA A 218 -27.88 -0.93 -11.19
N GLN A 219 -28.01 -2.22 -11.49
CA GLN A 219 -28.14 -2.69 -12.86
C GLN A 219 -29.35 -1.97 -13.49
N GLY A 220 -29.08 -0.84 -14.11
CA GLY A 220 -29.99 -0.16 -15.02
C GLY A 220 -29.96 -0.95 -16.30
N GLU A 221 -30.89 -1.90 -16.42
CA GLU A 221 -31.22 -2.49 -17.70
C GLU A 221 -31.52 -1.37 -18.71
N ASN A 222 -30.77 -1.41 -19.81
CA ASN A 222 -31.19 -1.05 -21.16
C ASN A 222 -31.90 0.30 -21.37
N ALA A 223 -31.16 1.29 -21.86
CA ALA A 223 -31.74 2.39 -22.64
C ALA A 223 -30.82 2.71 -23.83
N THR A 224 -30.94 1.93 -24.90
CA THR A 224 -30.55 2.37 -26.24
C THR A 224 -31.63 3.27 -26.84
N GLU A 225 -31.15 4.27 -27.60
CA GLU A 225 -31.83 5.17 -28.53
C GLU A 225 -32.59 6.43 -28.03
N ALA A 226 -31.83 7.54 -28.09
CA ALA A 226 -32.07 8.72 -28.94
C ALA A 226 -33.24 9.69 -28.64
N ALA A 227 -32.90 10.94 -28.32
CA ALA A 227 -33.21 12.12 -29.15
C ALA A 227 -32.46 13.38 -28.63
N PRO A 228 -31.97 14.28 -29.51
CA PRO A 228 -31.33 15.53 -29.10
C PRO A 228 -32.40 16.61 -28.86
N LEU A 229 -32.39 17.25 -27.69
CA LEU A 229 -33.23 18.41 -27.43
C LEU A 229 -32.51 19.70 -27.87
N SER A 230 -33.19 20.41 -28.77
CA SER A 230 -32.80 21.64 -29.44
C SER A 230 -32.54 22.80 -28.48
N THR A 231 -31.52 23.58 -28.81
CA THR A 231 -31.27 24.93 -28.30
C THR A 231 -32.47 25.85 -28.54
N THR A 232 -33.04 26.38 -27.47
CA THR A 232 -33.90 27.58 -27.55
C THR A 232 -33.32 28.64 -26.63
N SER A 233 -32.78 29.69 -27.23
CA SER A 233 -32.36 30.91 -26.56
C SER A 233 -33.58 31.67 -26.06
N GLN A 234 -33.61 32.07 -24.79
CA GLN A 234 -34.39 33.24 -24.37
C GLN A 234 -33.65 34.06 -23.31
N SER A 235 -33.72 35.37 -23.55
CA SER A 235 -32.98 36.49 -22.99
C SER A 235 -33.56 37.03 -21.67
N TYR A 236 -32.68 37.69 -20.90
CA TYR A 236 -32.94 38.46 -19.68
C TYR A 236 -34.03 39.55 -19.79
N PRO A 237 -34.47 40.08 -18.65
CA PRO A 237 -34.52 41.52 -18.47
C PRO A 237 -33.69 42.01 -17.27
N ALA A 238 -33.07 43.18 -17.46
CA ALA A 238 -32.34 43.98 -16.49
C ALA A 238 -33.24 45.04 -15.82
N LEU A 239 -32.88 45.49 -14.62
CA LEU A 239 -33.26 46.79 -14.01
C LEU A 239 -32.49 46.94 -12.68
N SER A 240 -31.94 48.06 -12.21
CA SER A 240 -31.52 49.37 -12.75
C SER A 240 -30.70 50.05 -11.65
N THR A 241 -29.71 50.84 -12.05
CA THR A 241 -28.91 51.75 -11.21
C THR A 241 -29.68 53.02 -10.81
N ALA A 242 -29.32 53.60 -9.66
CA ALA A 242 -29.48 55.03 -9.37
C ALA A 242 -28.38 55.52 -8.41
N THR A 243 -27.94 56.75 -8.65
CA THR A 243 -26.64 57.38 -8.37
C THR A 243 -26.63 58.35 -7.18
N THR A 244 -25.51 58.33 -6.44
CA THR A 244 -24.67 59.44 -5.90
C THR A 244 -25.25 60.57 -5.05
N GLU A 245 -24.55 60.85 -3.93
CA GLU A 245 -24.11 62.20 -3.55
C GLU A 245 -22.77 62.16 -2.78
N SER A 246 -21.88 63.10 -3.09
CA SER A 246 -20.55 63.30 -2.49
C SER A 246 -20.49 64.65 -1.80
N THR A 247 -19.80 64.74 -0.65
CA THR A 247 -19.16 66.00 -0.25
C THR A 247 -17.83 65.76 0.45
N SER A 248 -16.91 66.67 0.15
CA SER A 248 -15.46 66.67 0.28
C SER A 248 -14.90 66.92 1.68
N GLY A 249 -13.71 66.39 1.95
CA GLY A 249 -12.79 66.86 2.99
C GLY A 249 -11.36 66.42 2.69
N SER A 250 -10.59 67.31 2.05
CA SER A 250 -9.14 67.22 1.83
C SER A 250 -8.36 67.26 3.15
N GLN A 251 -7.25 66.53 3.27
CA GLN A 251 -5.90 67.04 3.61
C GLN A 251 -4.85 65.91 3.57
N THR A 252 -3.63 66.27 3.20
CA THR A 252 -2.50 65.43 2.81
C THR A 252 -1.35 65.43 3.85
N TYR A 253 -0.48 64.42 3.70
CA TYR A 253 0.96 64.33 4.04
C TYR A 253 1.48 63.70 5.35
N ALA A 254 2.43 62.80 5.11
CA ALA A 254 3.71 62.55 5.78
C ALA A 254 3.84 61.35 6.74
N THR A 255 4.78 60.49 6.37
CA THR A 255 5.46 59.43 7.14
C THR A 255 6.16 59.97 8.39
N PRO A 256 6.44 59.08 9.35
CA PRO A 256 7.77 59.09 9.94
C PRO A 256 8.41 57.69 10.01
N GLU A 257 9.66 57.64 9.57
CA GLU A 257 10.67 56.69 10.04
C GLU A 257 10.89 56.86 11.55
N ALA A 258 11.08 55.75 12.26
CA ALA A 258 11.70 55.73 13.57
C ALA A 258 12.61 54.50 13.66
N GLU A 259 13.89 54.78 13.86
CA GLU A 259 15.00 53.85 14.02
C GLU A 259 15.19 53.41 15.48
N LEU A 260 15.57 52.12 15.65
CA LEU A 260 16.42 51.50 16.71
C LEU A 260 15.82 51.26 18.13
N PRO A 261 16.34 50.29 18.94
CA PRO A 261 17.64 49.61 18.84
C PRO A 261 17.65 48.06 19.04
N ALA A 262 18.81 47.48 18.74
CA ALA A 262 19.19 46.12 19.09
C ALA A 262 19.40 45.97 20.61
N SER A 263 18.87 44.90 21.21
CA SER A 263 19.33 44.39 22.50
C SER A 263 19.20 42.87 22.57
N SER A 264 20.33 42.26 22.89
CA SER A 264 20.57 40.89 23.35
C SER A 264 19.38 40.17 23.99
N VAL A 265 19.03 38.98 23.47
CA VAL A 265 18.31 37.96 24.24
C VAL A 265 19.27 36.82 24.52
N SER A 266 19.56 36.68 25.81
CA SER A 266 20.37 35.64 26.43
C SER A 266 19.70 34.27 26.32
N ASN A 267 20.53 33.26 26.04
CA ASN A 267 20.24 31.85 26.31
C ASN A 267 19.71 31.66 27.73
N ASN A 268 18.53 31.06 27.85
CA ASN A 268 18.13 30.33 29.05
C ASN A 268 17.54 28.98 28.62
N SER A 269 18.44 28.01 28.57
CA SER A 269 18.18 26.57 28.58
C SER A 269 17.93 26.12 30.03
N ALA A 270 16.71 25.66 30.32
CA ALA A 270 16.24 24.82 31.45
C ALA A 270 14.79 25.24 31.75
N SER A 271 13.78 24.41 31.96
CA SER A 271 13.69 22.97 32.18
C SER A 271 12.19 22.65 32.26
N TYR A 272 11.67 21.83 31.34
CA TYR A 272 10.45 21.05 31.55
C TYR A 272 10.69 19.67 30.94
N MET A 273 11.50 18.89 31.67
CA MET A 273 11.70 17.45 31.52
C MET A 273 11.00 16.78 32.70
N ALA A 274 9.82 16.24 32.44
CA ALA A 274 9.03 15.27 33.22
C ALA A 274 7.69 15.20 32.46
N ASP A 275 7.31 14.19 31.68
CA ASP A 275 7.39 12.75 31.92
C ASP A 275 7.56 11.98 30.59
N ALA A 276 8.79 11.82 30.12
CA ALA A 276 9.13 10.94 29.01
C ALA A 276 10.43 10.19 29.31
N ALA A 277 10.41 9.37 30.35
CA ALA A 277 11.49 8.43 30.64
C ALA A 277 11.00 7.26 31.50
N ALA A 278 10.49 6.22 30.84
CA ALA A 278 10.60 4.84 31.31
C ALA A 278 10.29 3.87 30.16
N ASN A 279 11.22 3.72 29.23
CA ASN A 279 11.81 2.40 29.01
C ASN A 279 13.15 2.54 28.30
N SER A 280 14.11 1.81 28.87
CA SER A 280 15.51 1.65 28.54
C SER A 280 15.86 1.81 27.07
N SER A 281 16.95 2.52 26.80
CA SER A 281 17.78 2.32 25.61
C SER A 281 17.90 0.81 25.33
N PRO A 282 17.46 0.31 24.17
CA PRO A 282 17.79 -1.05 23.80
C PRO A 282 19.32 -1.08 23.64
N SER A 283 19.94 -2.01 24.34
CA SER A 283 21.32 -2.43 24.11
C SER A 283 21.62 -2.52 22.62
N ALA A 284 22.81 -2.09 22.20
CA ALA A 284 23.30 -2.22 20.84
C ALA A 284 22.97 -3.63 20.30
N PHE A 285 22.09 -3.66 19.30
CA PHE A 285 21.68 -4.84 18.57
C PHE A 285 22.91 -5.46 17.89
N ASP A 286 23.06 -6.77 17.97
CA ASP A 286 24.20 -7.48 17.40
C ASP A 286 23.99 -7.69 15.90
N TRP A 287 24.63 -6.85 15.10
CA TRP A 287 24.59 -6.85 13.64
C TRP A 287 25.21 -8.09 12.99
N THR A 288 25.74 -9.04 13.78
CA THR A 288 26.46 -10.20 13.28
C THR A 288 25.69 -11.52 13.37
N ASP A 289 24.45 -11.51 13.87
CA ASP A 289 23.60 -12.70 13.96
C ASP A 289 22.59 -12.78 12.79
N PRO A 290 22.86 -13.60 11.74
CA PRO A 290 21.93 -13.80 10.63
C PRO A 290 20.62 -14.50 11.04
N ALA A 291 20.55 -15.11 12.23
CA ALA A 291 19.31 -15.72 12.75
C ALA A 291 18.30 -14.66 13.24
N SER A 292 18.75 -13.43 13.54
CA SER A 292 17.83 -12.35 13.91
C SER A 292 17.09 -11.74 12.72
N PHE A 293 17.52 -12.06 11.49
CA PHE A 293 17.04 -11.50 10.21
C PHE A 293 16.40 -12.55 9.29
N ALA A 294 16.02 -13.72 9.81
CA ALA A 294 15.58 -14.84 8.97
C ALA A 294 14.41 -14.45 8.03
N GLN A 295 14.60 -14.76 6.74
CA GLN A 295 13.63 -15.37 5.82
C GLN A 295 12.23 -14.75 5.70
N GLY A 296 12.09 -13.59 5.06
CA GLY A 296 10.82 -13.16 4.46
C GLY A 296 10.78 -13.58 2.99
N ALA A 297 10.24 -14.75 2.69
CA ALA A 297 10.29 -15.36 1.36
C ALA A 297 9.10 -16.28 1.17
N ILE A 298 8.10 -15.78 0.46
CA ILE A 298 6.93 -16.56 0.09
C ILE A 298 7.38 -17.72 -0.80
N ALA A 299 7.29 -18.97 -0.35
CA ALA A 299 7.48 -20.08 -1.28
C ALA A 299 6.35 -20.12 -2.31
N ALA A 300 6.70 -20.43 -3.57
CA ALA A 300 5.71 -20.70 -4.61
C ALA A 300 4.77 -21.84 -4.16
N PRO A 301 3.44 -21.72 -4.38
CA PRO A 301 2.49 -22.75 -3.99
C PRO A 301 2.87 -24.09 -4.63
N GLN A 302 3.12 -25.11 -3.81
CA GLN A 302 3.35 -26.48 -4.27
C GLN A 302 2.00 -27.15 -4.58
N GLU A 303 1.88 -27.81 -5.74
CA GLU A 303 0.76 -28.71 -5.99
C GLU A 303 0.81 -29.91 -5.02
N PRO A 304 -0.34 -30.46 -4.59
CA PRO A 304 -0.37 -31.60 -3.68
C PRO A 304 0.29 -32.84 -4.32
N PRO A 305 0.99 -33.69 -3.53
CA PRO A 305 1.72 -34.83 -4.06
C PRO A 305 0.77 -35.83 -4.74
N SER A 306 1.09 -36.17 -5.99
CA SER A 306 0.42 -37.17 -6.80
C SER A 306 0.39 -38.54 -6.12
N ALA A 307 -0.82 -39.06 -5.87
CA ALA A 307 -1.03 -40.43 -5.40
C ALA A 307 -0.62 -41.48 -6.47
N PRO A 308 -0.09 -42.65 -6.07
CA PRO A 308 0.35 -43.67 -7.03
C PRO A 308 -0.83 -44.34 -7.75
N SER A 309 -0.59 -44.59 -9.04
CA SER A 309 -1.52 -45.11 -10.04
C SER A 309 -2.09 -46.49 -9.73
N SER A 310 -3.43 -46.60 -9.69
CA SER A 310 -4.16 -47.75 -10.27
C SER A 310 -5.58 -47.32 -10.65
N ALA A 311 -5.89 -47.39 -11.95
CA ALA A 311 -7.20 -47.10 -12.54
C ALA A 311 -8.16 -48.32 -12.35
N PRO A 312 -9.51 -48.22 -12.50
CA PRO A 312 -10.16 -47.61 -13.67
C PRO A 312 -11.42 -46.73 -13.42
N THR A 313 -11.61 -45.81 -14.39
CA THR A 313 -12.86 -45.24 -14.93
C THR A 313 -13.85 -44.50 -14.02
N ALA A 314 -13.89 -43.17 -14.13
CA ALA A 314 -15.13 -42.40 -14.37
C ALA A 314 -14.79 -40.98 -14.85
N VAL A 315 -15.68 -40.45 -15.68
CA VAL A 315 -15.55 -39.24 -16.51
C VAL A 315 -15.79 -37.97 -15.70
N GLY A 316 -14.99 -36.92 -15.96
CA GLY A 316 -15.45 -35.53 -15.96
C GLY A 316 -14.95 -34.60 -14.85
N ALA A 317 -13.92 -33.81 -15.17
CA ALA A 317 -13.89 -32.34 -14.98
C ALA A 317 -12.57 -31.82 -15.58
N ALA A 318 -12.68 -31.21 -16.76
CA ALA A 318 -11.54 -30.63 -17.46
C ALA A 318 -11.13 -29.29 -16.82
N SER A 319 -9.82 -29.13 -16.81
CA SER A 319 -8.98 -27.98 -16.53
C SER A 319 -9.46 -26.67 -17.17
N PHE A 320 -9.35 -25.56 -16.42
CA PHE A 320 -9.34 -24.20 -16.95
C PHE A 320 -8.11 -23.45 -16.43
N PHE A 321 -6.98 -23.60 -17.10
CA PHE A 321 -5.91 -22.59 -17.10
C PHE A 321 -5.18 -22.66 -18.44
N SER A 322 -5.58 -21.80 -19.36
CA SER A 322 -4.75 -21.31 -20.45
C SER A 322 -5.42 -20.09 -21.07
N VAL A 323 -4.75 -18.93 -20.99
CA VAL A 323 -4.45 -17.92 -22.04
C VAL A 323 -3.66 -16.83 -21.29
N GLY A 324 -2.47 -16.35 -21.66
CA GLY A 324 -1.63 -16.54 -22.84
C GLY A 324 -0.73 -15.30 -22.96
N ALA A 325 0.58 -15.51 -23.03
CA ALA A 325 1.55 -14.49 -23.42
C ALA A 325 2.15 -14.88 -24.78
N GLY A 326 2.22 -13.92 -25.71
CA GLY A 326 3.08 -14.00 -26.89
C GLY A 326 2.48 -13.40 -28.17
N GLY A 327 3.19 -12.46 -28.80
CA GLY A 327 2.98 -12.11 -30.21
C GLY A 327 3.28 -10.66 -30.61
N GLU A 328 4.47 -10.45 -31.18
CA GLU A 328 5.00 -9.22 -31.80
C GLU A 328 4.22 -8.73 -33.05
N LEU A 329 4.30 -7.41 -33.31
CA LEU A 329 4.15 -6.68 -34.58
C LEU A 329 2.73 -6.40 -35.14
N ASP A 330 2.21 -5.18 -34.91
CA ASP A 330 1.70 -4.38 -36.04
C ASP A 330 1.88 -2.87 -35.81
N ARG A 331 2.37 -2.20 -36.85
CA ARG A 331 2.62 -0.77 -36.92
C ARG A 331 1.49 -0.17 -37.73
N ARG A 332 0.77 0.79 -37.12
CA ARG A 332 -0.28 1.67 -37.65
C ARG A 332 -1.71 1.15 -37.41
N LEU A 333 -2.35 1.72 -36.39
CA LEU A 333 -3.60 2.50 -36.46
C LEU A 333 -3.93 2.98 -35.02
N GLY A 334 -4.46 4.20 -34.90
CA GLY A 334 -4.54 4.95 -33.64
C GLY A 334 -5.31 4.26 -32.52
N ALA A 335 -4.76 4.39 -31.31
CA ALA A 335 -5.27 3.83 -30.07
C ALA A 335 -6.71 4.28 -29.74
N ARG A 336 -7.62 3.31 -29.65
CA ARG A 336 -8.68 3.30 -28.64
C ARG A 336 -8.42 2.07 -27.77
N ALA A 337 -8.08 2.30 -26.52
CA ALA A 337 -7.91 1.26 -25.52
C ALA A 337 -9.26 0.58 -25.27
N ASP A 338 -9.31 -0.72 -25.51
CA ASP A 338 -10.42 -1.58 -25.10
C ASP A 338 -10.35 -1.78 -23.58
N THR A 339 -11.46 -1.50 -22.88
CA THR A 339 -11.52 -1.25 -21.43
C THR A 339 -12.01 -2.46 -20.63
N THR A 340 -11.92 -3.69 -21.14
CA THR A 340 -12.64 -4.83 -20.53
C THR A 340 -11.81 -5.92 -19.87
N THR A 341 -10.48 -5.82 -19.78
CA THR A 341 -9.65 -6.61 -18.84
C THR A 341 -8.35 -5.88 -18.52
N SER A 342 -8.42 -4.79 -17.76
CA SER A 342 -7.20 -4.12 -17.26
C SER A 342 -6.64 -4.94 -16.10
N SER A 343 -5.63 -5.77 -16.36
CA SER A 343 -4.76 -6.28 -15.30
C SER A 343 -4.26 -5.10 -14.46
N ALA A 344 -4.37 -5.19 -13.15
CA ALA A 344 -3.95 -4.13 -12.24
C ALA A 344 -2.46 -3.78 -12.46
N PRO A 345 -2.10 -2.52 -12.77
CA PRO A 345 -0.70 -2.11 -12.89
C PRO A 345 -0.09 -1.87 -11.50
N SER A 346 -0.28 -2.82 -10.57
CA SER A 346 0.16 -2.67 -9.18
C SER A 346 1.64 -2.98 -9.00
N PHE A 347 2.25 -3.79 -9.88
CA PHE A 347 3.65 -4.18 -9.71
C PHE A 347 4.42 -4.24 -11.03
N GLY A 348 5.74 -4.10 -10.93
CA GLY A 348 6.68 -4.35 -12.00
C GLY A 348 6.50 -3.44 -13.22
N ALA A 349 6.72 -3.99 -14.42
CA ALA A 349 6.75 -3.21 -15.65
C ALA A 349 5.43 -2.45 -15.95
N PRO A 350 4.22 -3.01 -15.73
CA PRO A 350 2.98 -2.25 -15.88
C PRO A 350 2.84 -1.07 -14.90
N PHE A 351 3.29 -1.23 -13.66
CA PHE A 351 3.34 -0.13 -12.69
C PHE A 351 4.28 0.99 -13.17
N ASN A 352 5.47 0.63 -13.63
CA ASN A 352 6.45 1.57 -14.16
C ASN A 352 5.94 2.30 -15.41
N ALA A 353 5.27 1.58 -16.32
CA ALA A 353 4.67 2.14 -17.52
C ALA A 353 3.55 3.17 -17.23
N ALA A 354 2.91 3.06 -16.06
CA ALA A 354 1.92 4.02 -15.58
C ALA A 354 2.54 5.23 -14.86
N GLY A 355 3.87 5.34 -14.79
CA GLY A 355 4.57 6.39 -14.01
C GLY A 355 4.54 6.12 -12.50
N GLY A 356 4.33 4.87 -12.12
CA GLY A 356 4.24 4.38 -10.75
C GLY A 356 2.93 4.69 -10.05
N GLY A 357 3.00 5.07 -8.78
CA GLY A 357 1.82 5.27 -7.95
C GLY A 357 2.12 5.46 -6.47
N TYR A 358 1.09 5.25 -5.67
CA TYR A 358 1.13 5.43 -4.22
C TYR A 358 0.72 4.13 -3.55
N TYR A 359 1.46 3.76 -2.51
CA TYR A 359 1.07 2.71 -1.58
C TYR A 359 0.91 3.31 -0.20
N ALA A 360 -0.11 2.86 0.52
CA ALA A 360 -0.27 3.17 1.92
C ALA A 360 -0.53 1.91 2.73
N MET A 361 0.09 1.78 3.90
CA MET A 361 -0.17 0.70 4.85
C MET A 361 -0.50 1.29 6.21
N SER A 362 -1.68 1.00 6.73
CA SER A 362 -2.03 1.29 8.13
C SER A 362 -1.83 0.04 8.96
N LYS A 363 -1.19 0.16 10.12
CA LYS A 363 -1.07 -0.89 11.15
C LYS A 363 -1.57 -0.32 12.46
N SER A 364 -2.62 -0.92 13.01
CA SER A 364 -3.19 -0.51 14.30
C SER A 364 -3.86 -1.67 15.02
N ARG A 365 -3.93 -1.59 16.35
CA ARG A 365 -4.63 -2.57 17.19
C ARG A 365 -6.12 -2.60 16.90
N ALA A 366 -6.71 -1.44 16.59
CA ALA A 366 -8.14 -1.30 16.38
C ALA A 366 -8.58 -1.65 14.94
N GLY A 367 -7.77 -1.27 13.95
CA GLY A 367 -8.10 -1.41 12.52
C GLY A 367 -7.43 -2.58 11.81
N GLY A 368 -6.55 -3.32 12.49
CA GLY A 368 -5.72 -4.34 11.88
C GLY A 368 -4.65 -3.74 10.96
N ILE A 369 -4.25 -4.51 9.95
CA ILE A 369 -3.31 -4.08 8.90
C ILE A 369 -4.07 -3.95 7.59
N ASN A 370 -3.95 -2.82 6.91
CA ASN A 370 -4.63 -2.56 5.64
C ASN A 370 -3.64 -1.93 4.67
N VAL A 371 -3.66 -2.36 3.41
CA VAL A 371 -2.80 -1.86 2.34
C VAL A 371 -3.65 -1.34 1.19
N TRP A 372 -3.39 -0.11 0.77
CA TRP A 372 -4.00 0.53 -0.39
C TRP A 372 -2.97 0.73 -1.49
N PHE A 373 -3.45 0.70 -2.73
CA PHE A 373 -2.66 1.07 -3.91
C PHE A 373 -3.48 2.01 -4.79
N TRP A 374 -2.84 3.07 -5.27
CA TRP A 374 -3.40 3.92 -6.32
C TRP A 374 -2.36 4.16 -7.41
N SER A 375 -2.74 3.93 -8.67
CA SER A 375 -1.90 4.28 -9.82
C SER A 375 -1.67 5.80 -9.89
N ARG A 376 -0.54 6.23 -10.46
CA ARG A 376 -0.07 7.64 -10.51
C ARG A 376 -1.15 8.66 -10.84
N ASP A 377 -1.92 8.38 -11.89
CA ASP A 377 -2.92 9.28 -12.47
C ASP A 377 -4.34 9.01 -11.96
N SER A 378 -4.50 8.10 -10.98
CA SER A 378 -5.81 7.82 -10.41
C SER A 378 -6.40 9.08 -9.77
N ALA A 379 -7.68 9.33 -10.07
CA ALA A 379 -8.42 10.45 -9.51
C ALA A 379 -8.83 10.19 -8.04
N SER A 380 -8.74 8.95 -7.57
CA SER A 380 -9.15 8.56 -6.22
C SER A 380 -8.01 8.61 -5.20
N VAL A 381 -6.80 9.03 -5.59
CA VAL A 381 -5.69 9.19 -4.64
C VAL A 381 -6.10 10.25 -3.61
N PRO A 382 -6.14 9.93 -2.30
CA PRO A 382 -6.45 10.92 -1.26
C PRO A 382 -5.48 12.10 -1.30
N VAL A 383 -5.97 13.31 -1.04
CA VAL A 383 -5.17 14.54 -1.18
C VAL A 383 -3.96 14.55 -0.25
N GLU A 384 -4.11 14.01 0.95
CA GLU A 384 -3.05 13.87 1.94
C GLU A 384 -1.96 12.87 1.50
N VAL A 385 -2.35 11.82 0.76
CA VAL A 385 -1.43 10.82 0.18
C VAL A 385 -0.68 11.46 -0.99
N LYS A 386 -1.42 12.11 -1.90
CA LYS A 386 -0.86 12.70 -3.13
C LYS A 386 0.09 13.86 -2.85
N TYR A 387 -0.25 14.74 -1.91
CA TYR A 387 0.48 15.99 -1.68
C TYR A 387 1.25 16.03 -0.36
N GLY A 388 1.20 14.98 0.46
CA GLY A 388 1.98 14.90 1.69
C GLY A 388 1.46 15.78 2.83
N GLY A 389 0.15 15.71 3.08
CA GLY A 389 -0.50 16.46 4.16
C GLY A 389 0.07 16.11 5.55
N ASP A 390 -0.13 17.00 6.53
CA ASP A 390 0.32 16.75 7.91
C ASP A 390 -0.64 15.87 8.72
N VAL A 391 -1.84 15.65 8.19
CA VAL A 391 -2.90 14.84 8.79
C VAL A 391 -3.41 13.86 7.74
N ALA A 392 -3.59 12.60 8.15
CA ALA A 392 -4.17 11.57 7.32
C ALA A 392 -5.28 10.84 8.08
N VAL A 393 -6.40 10.58 7.40
CA VAL A 393 -7.56 9.90 8.01
C VAL A 393 -8.03 8.79 7.07
N PRO A 394 -7.40 7.60 7.14
CA PRO A 394 -7.87 6.42 6.42
C PRO A 394 -9.34 6.15 6.78
N SER A 395 -10.20 6.32 5.79
CA SER A 395 -11.66 6.26 5.95
C SER A 395 -12.26 5.70 4.67
N VAL A 396 -13.59 5.62 4.62
CA VAL A 396 -14.31 5.21 3.40
C VAL A 396 -13.96 6.05 2.16
N SER A 397 -13.48 7.29 2.36
CA SER A 397 -13.03 8.17 1.27
C SER A 397 -11.73 7.72 0.60
N TRP A 398 -10.94 6.86 1.25
CA TRP A 398 -9.77 6.23 0.65
C TRP A 398 -10.13 5.03 -0.23
N GLY A 399 -11.40 4.62 -0.26
CA GLY A 399 -11.83 3.42 -0.94
C GLY A 399 -11.50 2.14 -0.18
N THR A 400 -11.86 1.01 -0.79
CA THR A 400 -11.63 -0.32 -0.22
C THR A 400 -10.12 -0.66 -0.31
N PRO A 401 -9.47 -1.11 0.78
CA PRO A 401 -8.08 -1.54 0.73
C PRO A 401 -7.85 -2.65 -0.30
N ALA A 402 -6.69 -2.65 -0.94
CA ALA A 402 -6.27 -3.75 -1.81
C ALA A 402 -6.03 -5.04 -1.01
N ALA A 403 -5.49 -4.92 0.20
CA ALA A 403 -5.38 -6.02 1.16
C ALA A 403 -5.86 -5.56 2.55
N THR A 404 -6.59 -6.43 3.23
CA THR A 404 -7.07 -6.22 4.60
C THR A 404 -6.70 -7.43 5.45
N PHE A 405 -6.03 -7.22 6.58
CA PHE A 405 -5.67 -8.26 7.53
C PHE A 405 -6.24 -7.89 8.90
N PRO A 406 -7.44 -8.39 9.23
CA PRO A 406 -8.06 -8.08 10.51
C PRO A 406 -7.28 -8.76 11.64
N LEU A 407 -6.89 -7.98 12.64
CA LEU A 407 -6.22 -8.48 13.84
C LEU A 407 -7.27 -8.65 14.95
N ASN A 408 -7.57 -9.89 15.28
CA ASN A 408 -8.63 -10.29 16.22
C ASN A 408 -8.12 -11.41 17.13
N ASP A 409 -9.00 -12.13 17.83
CA ASP A 409 -8.58 -13.21 18.75
C ASP A 409 -7.80 -14.35 18.06
N ASN A 410 -7.97 -14.55 16.74
CA ASN A 410 -7.22 -15.54 15.95
C ASN A 410 -5.89 -15.01 15.40
N CYS A 411 -5.64 -13.70 15.52
CA CYS A 411 -4.34 -13.07 15.25
C CYS A 411 -4.20 -11.82 16.12
N PRO A 412 -3.94 -11.99 17.43
CA PRO A 412 -3.92 -10.87 18.35
C PRO A 412 -2.67 -10.00 18.13
N TYR A 413 -2.88 -8.69 17.89
CA TYR A 413 -1.83 -7.73 17.59
C TYR A 413 -0.64 -7.84 18.55
N ASN A 414 -0.88 -7.72 19.86
CA ASN A 414 0.20 -7.65 20.86
C ASN A 414 1.00 -8.96 21.03
N SER A 415 0.55 -10.06 20.42
CA SER A 415 1.27 -11.33 20.43
C SER A 415 2.16 -11.51 19.20
N HIS A 416 1.85 -10.81 18.12
CA HIS A 416 2.47 -11.06 16.80
C HIS A 416 3.16 -9.84 16.21
N PHE A 417 2.84 -8.64 16.67
CA PHE A 417 3.33 -7.39 16.10
C PHE A 417 3.81 -6.42 17.18
N ASP A 418 4.92 -5.75 16.91
CA ASP A 418 5.49 -4.70 17.76
C ASP A 418 5.94 -3.47 16.93
N ALA A 419 6.92 -2.70 17.41
CA ALA A 419 7.45 -1.58 16.65
C ALA A 419 8.30 -2.07 15.46
N HIS A 420 7.88 -1.76 14.23
CA HIS A 420 8.59 -2.20 13.02
C HIS A 420 9.49 -1.12 12.44
N ARG A 421 10.62 -1.53 11.84
CA ARG A 421 11.41 -0.72 10.90
C ARG A 421 10.90 -0.97 9.49
N MET A 422 11.05 0.02 8.61
CA MET A 422 10.84 -0.15 7.17
C MET A 422 12.11 -0.70 6.52
N VAL A 423 11.95 -1.48 5.46
CA VAL A 423 13.04 -2.03 4.66
C VAL A 423 12.75 -1.82 3.18
N PHE A 424 13.76 -1.36 2.44
CA PHE A 424 13.80 -1.46 0.99
C PHE A 424 14.93 -2.39 0.61
N ASP A 425 14.66 -3.30 -0.31
CA ASP A 425 15.70 -4.07 -0.95
C ASP A 425 15.36 -4.46 -2.39
N LEU A 426 16.38 -5.00 -3.04
CA LEU A 426 16.27 -5.71 -4.29
C LEU A 426 17.25 -6.88 -4.22
N THR A 427 16.73 -8.08 -3.93
CA THR A 427 17.47 -9.31 -4.16
C THR A 427 17.17 -9.88 -5.54
N LEU A 428 17.95 -10.89 -5.94
CA LEU A 428 17.84 -11.56 -7.22
C LEU A 428 17.85 -13.07 -7.00
N CYS A 429 17.03 -13.83 -7.70
CA CYS A 429 16.89 -15.28 -7.54
C CYS A 429 16.50 -15.67 -6.10
N GLY A 430 17.28 -16.51 -5.43
CA GLY A 430 17.04 -16.91 -4.05
C GLY A 430 15.79 -17.77 -3.88
N ASP A 431 15.36 -17.86 -2.63
CA ASP A 431 14.35 -18.82 -2.16
C ASP A 431 13.02 -18.71 -2.91
N TRP A 432 12.63 -17.50 -3.35
CA TRP A 432 11.40 -17.30 -4.11
C TRP A 432 11.61 -17.09 -5.60
N ALA A 433 12.31 -16.03 -6.03
CA ALA A 433 12.42 -15.74 -7.46
C ALA A 433 13.19 -16.84 -8.22
N GLY A 434 14.20 -17.44 -7.58
CA GLY A 434 14.94 -18.58 -8.10
C GLY A 434 14.07 -19.83 -8.20
N ALA A 435 13.29 -20.14 -7.15
CA ALA A 435 12.35 -21.26 -7.16
C ALA A 435 11.24 -21.10 -8.23
N ALA A 436 10.76 -19.88 -8.44
CA ALA A 436 9.74 -19.55 -9.44
C ALA A 436 10.29 -19.44 -10.87
N TRP A 437 11.62 -19.51 -11.06
CA TRP A 437 12.29 -19.26 -12.34
C TRP A 437 11.72 -20.09 -13.50
N GLY A 438 11.54 -21.40 -13.31
CA GLY A 438 11.07 -22.31 -14.35
C GLY A 438 9.67 -21.98 -14.90
N ALA A 439 8.83 -21.34 -14.08
CA ALA A 439 7.48 -20.93 -14.47
C ALA A 439 7.38 -19.46 -14.93
N SER A 440 8.45 -18.67 -14.75
CA SER A 440 8.45 -17.22 -14.97
C SER A 440 8.51 -16.80 -16.45
N GLY A 441 8.83 -17.72 -17.36
CA GLY A 441 9.06 -17.42 -18.78
C GLY A 441 10.36 -16.66 -19.05
N CYS A 442 11.30 -16.66 -18.10
CA CYS A 442 12.56 -15.92 -18.18
C CYS A 442 13.71 -16.64 -18.92
N GLY A 443 13.55 -17.93 -19.21
CA GLY A 443 14.52 -18.70 -19.99
C GLY A 443 14.65 -20.14 -19.52
N THR A 444 15.49 -20.89 -20.21
CA THR A 444 15.74 -22.32 -19.94
C THR A 444 17.02 -22.60 -19.16
N GLY A 445 17.84 -21.58 -18.88
CA GLY A 445 19.02 -21.67 -18.01
C GLY A 445 18.66 -21.62 -16.53
N THR A 446 19.64 -21.49 -15.65
CA THR A 446 19.39 -21.22 -14.22
C THR A 446 19.17 -19.72 -13.99
N CYS A 447 18.53 -19.38 -12.88
CA CYS A 447 18.34 -17.98 -12.49
C CYS A 447 19.69 -17.29 -12.24
N GLU A 448 20.61 -18.00 -11.57
CA GLU A 448 21.94 -17.53 -11.20
C GLU A 448 22.80 -17.29 -12.44
N ASP A 449 22.75 -18.19 -13.43
CA ASP A 449 23.45 -17.99 -14.72
C ASP A 449 22.92 -16.75 -15.44
N TYR A 450 21.60 -16.52 -15.38
CA TYR A 450 21.00 -15.33 -15.97
C TYR A 450 21.50 -14.06 -15.28
N VAL A 451 21.46 -14.02 -13.94
CA VAL A 451 21.98 -12.91 -13.13
C VAL A 451 23.45 -12.67 -13.42
N ASN A 452 24.27 -13.72 -13.52
CA ASN A 452 25.70 -13.57 -13.71
C ASN A 452 26.05 -12.96 -15.08
N ASN A 453 25.36 -13.41 -16.14
CA ASN A 453 25.82 -13.21 -17.51
C ASN A 453 25.05 -12.14 -18.30
N ASN A 454 23.97 -11.57 -17.76
CA ASN A 454 23.11 -10.62 -18.49
C ASN A 454 22.97 -9.27 -17.77
N PRO A 455 24.06 -8.51 -17.53
CA PRO A 455 24.01 -7.26 -16.78
C PRO A 455 22.97 -6.26 -17.31
N GLN A 456 22.90 -6.08 -18.63
CA GLN A 456 21.99 -5.11 -19.27
C GLN A 456 20.50 -5.41 -19.02
N ALA A 457 20.15 -6.65 -18.64
CA ALA A 457 18.78 -7.02 -18.31
C ALA A 457 18.28 -6.39 -17.00
N PHE A 458 19.18 -5.86 -16.18
CA PHE A 458 18.87 -5.23 -14.88
C PHE A 458 18.78 -3.70 -14.96
N SER A 459 18.74 -3.12 -16.16
CA SER A 459 18.57 -1.67 -16.37
C SER A 459 17.25 -1.13 -15.79
N GLU A 460 16.20 -1.94 -15.77
CA GLU A 460 14.91 -1.63 -15.14
C GLU A 460 14.79 -2.16 -13.70
N ALA A 461 15.90 -2.62 -13.09
CA ALA A 461 15.94 -3.17 -11.73
C ALA A 461 16.32 -2.08 -10.72
N TYR A 462 15.47 -1.06 -10.58
CA TYR A 462 15.68 0.05 -9.66
C TYR A 462 14.40 0.59 -9.04
N TRP A 463 14.52 1.04 -7.79
CA TRP A 463 13.54 1.88 -7.12
C TRP A 463 13.82 3.34 -7.46
N GLU A 464 12.77 4.09 -7.81
CA GLU A 464 12.77 5.56 -7.83
C GLU A 464 11.65 6.07 -6.93
N ILE A 465 12.04 6.63 -5.79
CA ILE A 465 11.16 6.99 -4.68
C ILE A 465 11.10 8.50 -4.59
N ASN A 466 9.89 9.07 -4.69
CA ASN A 466 9.66 10.50 -4.51
C ASN A 466 9.62 10.86 -3.02
N SER A 467 8.91 10.07 -2.21
CA SER A 467 8.84 10.29 -0.75
C SER A 467 8.38 9.05 -0.01
N VAL A 468 8.85 8.88 1.23
CA VAL A 468 8.22 8.01 2.24
C VAL A 468 7.77 8.90 3.40
N ARG A 469 6.52 8.75 3.85
CA ARG A 469 5.95 9.48 4.98
C ARG A 469 5.39 8.50 5.99
N VAL A 470 5.61 8.79 7.26
CA VAL A 470 5.07 8.00 8.37
C VAL A 470 4.22 8.90 9.24
N PHE A 471 3.01 8.45 9.53
CA PHE A 471 2.08 9.12 10.41
C PHE A 471 1.78 8.23 11.61
N VAL A 472 1.63 8.82 12.79
CA VAL A 472 1.30 8.09 14.03
C VAL A 472 -0.08 8.50 14.54
N PRO A 473 -0.82 7.62 15.25
CA PRO A 473 -2.12 7.97 15.79
C PRO A 473 -2.06 9.24 16.64
N ALA A 474 -2.99 10.17 16.40
CA ALA A 474 -3.20 11.31 17.28
C ALA A 474 -3.59 10.77 18.67
N THR A 475 -2.74 10.97 19.67
CA THR A 475 -3.09 10.63 21.05
C THR A 475 -4.29 11.47 21.48
N LYS A 476 -5.23 10.87 22.24
CA LYS A 476 -6.42 11.58 22.76
C LYS A 476 -5.99 12.74 23.66
N GLY A 477 -5.83 13.92 23.07
CA GLY A 477 -5.41 15.13 23.75
C GLY A 477 -5.79 16.38 22.94
N TRP A 478 -7.05 16.46 22.50
CA TRP A 478 -7.69 17.70 22.04
C TRP A 478 -8.93 17.96 22.88
#